data_AF-A0AAU9UHS5-F1
#
_entry.id   AF-A0AAU9UHS5-F1
#
_cell.length_a   1.000
_cell.length_b   1.000
_cell.length_c   1.000
_cell.angle_alpha   90.00
_cell.angle_beta   90.00
_cell.angle_gamma   90.00
#
_symmetry.space_group_name_H-M   'P 1'
#
loop_
_entity.id
_entity.type
_entity.pdbx_description
1 polymer ?
#
loop_
_entity_poly.entity_id
_entity_poly.type
_entity_poly.pdbx_seq_one_letter_code
_entity_poly.pdbx_strand_id
1 'polypeptide(L)'
;MNVMQCWKKFDIAKCIVNIKESLEELKPYTLKSCWKKLWPVLTVENDEESVQIQTLIANIAEIANGIGRDGFEQIESSDIQELLESQDEDLTKTDLEEILNLQPIEEEASTSNENVTFHLKNLNEGLRMANELCDFFIKIDPSMEQSLIFKRQIANATAEYQSELKELF
;
A
#
# COMPACT_ATOMS: atom_id res chain seq x y z
N MET A 1 -14.27 10.16 -20.43
CA MET A 1 -14.85 8.88 -20.90
C MET A 1 -15.57 8.26 -19.71
N ASN A 2 -16.84 7.85 -19.83
CA ASN A 2 -17.55 7.26 -18.69
C ASN A 2 -17.32 5.74 -18.63
N VAL A 3 -17.48 5.15 -17.46
CA VAL A 3 -17.27 3.72 -17.19
C VAL A 3 -18.06 2.84 -18.16
N MET A 4 -19.30 3.21 -18.47
CA MET A 4 -20.18 2.49 -19.39
C MET A 4 -19.63 2.40 -20.83
N GLN A 5 -18.97 3.46 -21.30
CA GLN A 5 -18.33 3.50 -22.61
C GLN A 5 -17.02 2.72 -22.65
N CYS A 6 -16.34 2.57 -21.51
CA CYS A 6 -15.18 1.69 -21.39
C CYS A 6 -15.60 0.22 -21.50
N TRP A 7 -16.64 -0.19 -20.76
CA TRP A 7 -17.17 -1.56 -20.81
C TRP A 7 -17.64 -1.97 -22.21
N LYS A 8 -18.29 -1.07 -22.96
CA LYS A 8 -18.69 -1.34 -24.35
C LYS A 8 -17.53 -1.63 -25.30
N LYS A 9 -16.32 -1.17 -24.95
CA LYS A 9 -15.09 -1.40 -25.73
C LYS A 9 -14.21 -2.48 -25.12
N PHE A 10 -14.60 -3.07 -23.99
CA PHE A 10 -13.85 -4.11 -23.31
C PHE A 10 -14.27 -5.47 -23.89
N ASP A 11 -13.41 -6.05 -24.70
CA ASP A 11 -13.61 -7.35 -25.33
C ASP A 11 -12.82 -8.43 -24.60
N ILE A 12 -13.06 -9.69 -24.97
CA ILE A 12 -12.40 -10.85 -24.36
C ILE A 12 -10.89 -10.81 -24.57
N ALA A 13 -10.40 -10.25 -25.68
CA ALA A 13 -8.97 -10.13 -25.92
C ALA A 13 -8.32 -9.19 -24.89
N LYS A 14 -8.94 -8.04 -24.60
CA LYS A 14 -8.50 -7.12 -23.54
C LYS A 14 -8.59 -7.74 -22.15
N CYS A 15 -9.61 -8.56 -21.90
CA CYS A 15 -9.72 -9.33 -20.66
C CYS A 15 -8.53 -10.27 -20.46
N ILE A 16 -8.16 -11.03 -21.49
CA ILE A 16 -7.02 -11.96 -21.43
C ILE A 16 -5.71 -11.21 -21.21
N VAL A 17 -5.51 -10.08 -21.89
CA VAL A 17 -4.33 -9.22 -21.69
C VAL A 17 -4.28 -8.70 -20.25
N ASN A 18 -5.39 -8.15 -19.73
CA ASN A 18 -5.44 -7.67 -18.35
C ASN A 18 -5.15 -8.78 -17.33
N ILE A 19 -5.71 -9.99 -17.51
CA ILE A 19 -5.43 -11.12 -16.60
C ILE A 19 -3.95 -11.48 -16.63
N LYS A 20 -3.34 -11.50 -17.82
CA LYS A 20 -1.91 -11.78 -17.96
C LYS A 20 -1.07 -10.69 -17.26
N GLU A 21 -1.34 -9.43 -17.53
CA GLU A 21 -0.62 -8.29 -16.93
C GLU A 21 -0.77 -8.32 -15.40
N SER A 22 -1.97 -8.55 -14.88
CA SER A 22 -2.21 -8.71 -13.43
C SER A 22 -1.46 -9.90 -12.84
N LEU A 23 -1.34 -11.01 -13.58
CA LEU A 23 -0.59 -12.18 -13.11
C LEU A 23 0.92 -11.93 -13.08
N GLU A 24 1.44 -11.13 -14.02
CA GLU A 24 2.85 -10.72 -14.06
C GLU A 24 3.19 -9.70 -12.95
N GLU A 25 2.22 -8.87 -12.55
CA GLU A 25 2.36 -7.94 -11.42
C GLU A 25 2.27 -8.63 -10.06
N LEU A 26 1.63 -9.80 -9.97
CA LEU A 26 1.51 -10.55 -8.74
C LEU A 26 2.88 -11.07 -8.28
N LYS A 27 3.29 -10.63 -7.09
CA LYS A 27 4.53 -11.11 -6.50
C LYS A 27 4.35 -12.59 -6.09
N PRO A 28 5.37 -13.45 -6.31
CA PRO A 28 5.30 -14.86 -5.94
C PRO A 28 4.95 -15.10 -4.47
N TYR A 29 5.44 -14.24 -3.55
CA TYR A 29 5.09 -14.36 -2.13
C TYR A 29 3.61 -14.09 -1.88
N THR A 30 2.99 -13.12 -2.57
CA THR A 30 1.57 -12.80 -2.41
C THR A 30 0.72 -13.99 -2.85
N LEU A 31 1.07 -14.59 -3.98
CA LEU A 31 0.38 -15.80 -4.46
C LEU A 31 0.56 -16.95 -3.45
N LYS A 32 1.78 -17.20 -2.99
CA LYS A 32 2.07 -18.25 -1.99
C LYS A 32 1.24 -18.04 -0.71
N SER A 33 1.23 -16.83 -0.16
CA SER A 33 0.49 -16.51 1.07
C SER A 33 -1.03 -16.61 0.89
N CYS A 34 -1.61 -16.08 -0.19
CA CYS A 34 -3.05 -16.15 -0.43
C CYS A 34 -3.55 -17.60 -0.59
N TRP A 35 -2.73 -18.48 -1.17
CA TRP A 35 -3.09 -19.88 -1.38
C TRP A 35 -2.62 -20.81 -0.26
N LYS A 36 -1.90 -20.31 0.76
CA LYS A 36 -1.35 -21.11 1.87
C LYS A 36 -2.41 -21.95 2.60
N LYS A 37 -3.56 -21.34 2.92
CA LYS A 37 -4.66 -22.01 3.63
C LYS A 37 -5.38 -23.05 2.75
N LEU A 38 -5.44 -22.84 1.43
CA LEU A 38 -6.15 -23.72 0.49
C LEU A 38 -5.25 -24.79 -0.15
N TRP A 39 -3.95 -24.54 -0.23
CA TRP A 39 -2.97 -25.43 -0.86
C TRP A 39 -1.63 -25.41 -0.10
N PRO A 40 -1.56 -26.07 1.07
CA PRO A 40 -0.37 -26.02 1.95
C PRO A 40 0.88 -26.66 1.34
N VAL A 41 0.71 -27.58 0.38
CA VAL A 41 1.82 -28.30 -0.29
C VAL A 41 2.65 -27.37 -1.19
N LEU A 42 2.07 -26.28 -1.71
CA LEU A 42 2.80 -25.27 -2.50
C LEU A 42 3.54 -24.29 -1.61
N THR A 43 3.26 -24.32 -0.30
CA THR A 43 3.73 -23.32 0.65
C THR A 43 4.74 -23.86 1.64
N VAL A 44 5.43 -24.97 1.34
CA VAL A 44 6.53 -25.47 2.17
C VAL A 44 7.39 -24.28 2.54
N GLU A 45 7.34 -23.93 3.83
CA GLU A 45 8.10 -22.86 4.40
C GLU A 45 9.55 -23.30 4.32
N ASN A 46 10.42 -22.45 3.80
CA ASN A 46 11.84 -22.73 3.92
C ASN A 46 12.15 -22.52 5.41
N ASP A 47 12.71 -23.52 6.10
CA ASP A 47 13.05 -23.41 7.53
C ASP A 47 13.91 -22.15 7.82
N GLU A 48 14.61 -21.65 6.82
CA GLU A 48 15.39 -20.42 6.82
C GLU A 48 14.56 -19.14 7.06
N GLU A 49 13.27 -19.12 6.67
CA GLU A 49 12.35 -18.00 6.87
C GLU A 49 11.83 -17.96 8.31
N SER A 50 11.54 -19.12 8.91
CA SER A 50 11.11 -19.20 10.32
C SER A 50 12.24 -18.82 11.29
N VAL A 51 13.48 -19.22 10.98
CA VAL A 51 14.67 -18.84 11.76
C VAL A 51 14.94 -17.33 11.68
N GLN A 52 14.71 -16.71 10.52
CA GLN A 52 14.84 -15.25 10.35
C GLN A 52 13.78 -14.49 11.16
N ILE A 53 12.53 -14.96 11.16
CA ILE A 53 11.44 -14.36 11.94
C ILE A 53 11.75 -14.42 13.44
N GLN A 54 12.19 -15.58 13.95
CA GLN A 54 12.55 -15.72 15.37
C GLN A 54 13.72 -14.82 15.76
N THR A 55 14.71 -14.66 14.88
CA THR A 55 15.81 -13.71 15.08
C THR A 55 15.32 -12.26 15.12
N LEU A 56 14.37 -11.90 14.26
CA LEU A 56 13.78 -10.56 14.23
C LEU A 56 12.97 -10.26 15.49
N ILE A 57 12.15 -11.22 15.97
CA ILE A 57 11.38 -11.11 17.22
C ILE A 57 12.33 -10.86 18.39
N ALA A 58 13.43 -11.61 18.49
CA ALA A 58 14.43 -11.39 19.52
C ALA A 58 15.06 -9.99 19.44
N ASN A 59 15.41 -9.52 18.24
CA ASN A 59 15.98 -8.19 18.05
C ASN A 59 15.01 -7.06 18.41
N ILE A 60 13.72 -7.19 18.08
CA ILE A 60 12.71 -6.17 18.42
C ILE A 60 12.55 -6.09 19.95
N ALA A 61 12.49 -7.24 20.63
CA ALA A 61 12.45 -7.27 22.10
C ALA A 61 13.71 -6.64 22.71
N GLU A 62 14.90 -6.93 22.16
CA GLU A 62 16.15 -6.31 22.61
C GLU A 62 16.15 -4.78 22.42
N ILE A 63 15.69 -4.29 21.27
CA ILE A 63 15.58 -2.85 20.99
C ILE A 63 14.59 -2.18 21.94
N ALA A 64 13.41 -2.78 22.15
CA ALA A 64 12.41 -2.28 23.09
C ALA A 64 12.99 -2.17 24.51
N ASN A 65 13.66 -3.22 24.97
CA ASN A 65 14.33 -3.23 26.26
C ASN A 65 15.47 -2.21 26.35
N GLY A 66 16.17 -1.95 25.25
CA GLY A 66 17.22 -0.93 25.16
C GLY A 66 16.71 0.52 25.23
N ILE A 67 15.45 0.77 24.88
CA ILE A 67 14.83 2.10 24.98
C ILE A 67 14.53 2.46 26.45
N GLY A 68 14.18 1.46 27.29
CA GLY A 68 14.18 1.55 28.75
C GLY A 68 13.25 2.61 29.35
N ARG A 69 12.18 2.99 28.65
CA ARG A 69 11.16 3.94 29.12
C ARG A 69 9.77 3.33 28.96
N ASP A 70 8.82 3.87 29.72
CA ASP A 70 7.38 3.69 29.51
C ASP A 70 6.91 2.21 29.42
N GLY A 71 7.60 1.29 30.10
CA GLY A 71 7.23 -0.12 30.16
C GLY A 71 7.80 -0.98 29.03
N PHE A 72 8.57 -0.40 28.10
CA PHE A 72 9.22 -1.14 27.02
C PHE A 72 10.33 -2.08 27.54
N GLU A 73 10.85 -1.85 28.76
CA GLU A 73 11.82 -2.72 29.44
C GLU A 73 11.26 -4.07 29.94
N GLN A 74 9.95 -4.30 29.77
CA GLN A 74 9.29 -5.54 30.15
C GLN A 74 8.84 -6.34 28.92
N ILE A 75 9.11 -5.86 27.70
CA ILE A 75 8.69 -6.54 26.48
C ILE A 75 9.56 -7.77 26.24
N GLU A 76 8.93 -8.93 26.27
CA GLU A 76 9.52 -10.22 25.97
C GLU A 76 9.26 -10.62 24.52
N SER A 77 10.10 -11.52 23.99
CA SER A 77 9.89 -12.08 22.64
C SER A 77 8.55 -12.80 22.51
N SER A 78 8.02 -13.35 23.60
CA SER A 78 6.67 -13.94 23.64
C SER A 78 5.57 -12.93 23.39
N ASP A 79 5.69 -11.70 23.89
CA ASP A 79 4.68 -10.65 23.68
C ASP A 79 4.59 -10.27 22.19
N ILE A 80 5.74 -10.21 21.53
CA ILE A 80 5.84 -9.95 20.09
C ILE A 80 5.30 -11.14 19.29
N GLN A 81 5.59 -12.36 19.74
CA GLN A 81 5.08 -13.55 19.08
C GLN A 81 3.56 -13.67 19.21
N GLU A 82 2.99 -13.41 20.40
CA GLU A 82 1.54 -13.37 20.63
C GLU A 82 0.87 -12.30 19.75
N LEU A 83 1.48 -11.12 19.62
CA LEU A 83 0.99 -10.07 18.73
C LEU A 83 0.99 -10.49 17.25
N LEU A 84 2.00 -11.25 16.79
CA LEU A 84 2.04 -11.77 15.43
C LEU A 84 0.99 -12.86 15.20
N GLU A 85 0.81 -13.75 16.18
CA GLU A 85 -0.15 -14.86 16.11
C GLU A 85 -1.60 -14.35 16.12
N SER A 86 -1.90 -13.29 16.88
CA SER A 86 -3.23 -12.65 16.87
C SER A 86 -3.61 -11.98 15.55
N GLN A 87 -2.64 -11.63 14.69
CA GLN A 87 -2.94 -11.13 13.34
C GLN A 87 -3.30 -12.24 12.33
N ASP A 88 -2.98 -13.49 12.63
CA ASP A 88 -3.29 -14.63 11.75
C ASP A 88 -4.66 -15.26 12.11
N GLU A 89 -5.37 -14.69 13.09
CA GLU A 89 -6.76 -15.04 13.38
C GLU A 89 -7.62 -14.82 12.12
N ASP A 90 -8.40 -15.83 11.76
CA ASP A 90 -9.26 -15.78 10.58
C ASP A 90 -10.29 -14.66 10.77
N LEU A 91 -10.30 -13.71 9.83
CA LEU A 91 -11.30 -12.66 9.77
C LEU A 91 -12.70 -13.30 9.78
N THR A 92 -13.40 -13.12 10.89
CA THR A 92 -14.70 -13.75 11.09
C THR A 92 -15.73 -13.02 10.26
N LYS A 93 -16.88 -13.67 10.03
CA LYS A 93 -18.01 -13.04 9.37
C LYS A 93 -18.44 -11.75 10.09
N THR A 94 -18.29 -11.71 11.42
CA THR A 94 -18.63 -10.55 12.24
C THR A 94 -17.65 -9.40 12.01
N ASP A 95 -16.36 -9.69 11.89
CA ASP A 95 -15.34 -8.66 11.61
C ASP A 95 -15.54 -8.05 10.21
N LEU A 96 -15.93 -8.87 9.23
CA LEU A 96 -16.30 -8.39 7.89
C LEU A 96 -17.54 -7.47 7.90
N GLU A 97 -18.55 -7.82 8.69
CA GLU A 97 -19.75 -7.01 8.86
C GLU A 97 -19.42 -5.69 9.58
N GLU A 98 -18.47 -5.70 10.52
CA GLU A 98 -18.02 -4.51 11.23
C GLU A 98 -17.23 -3.56 10.31
N ILE A 99 -16.31 -4.09 9.50
CA ILE A 99 -15.56 -3.32 8.50
C ILE A 99 -16.49 -2.65 7.48
N LEU A 100 -17.56 -3.33 7.08
CA LEU A 100 -18.58 -2.77 6.17
C LEU A 100 -19.45 -1.69 6.83
N ASN A 101 -19.51 -1.67 8.16
CA ASN A 101 -20.32 -0.74 8.96
C ASN A 101 -19.52 0.42 9.54
N LEU A 102 -18.18 0.42 9.43
CA LEU A 102 -17.35 1.57 9.76
C LEU A 102 -17.66 2.71 8.77
N GLN A 103 -18.46 3.68 9.21
CA GLN A 103 -18.49 5.00 8.57
C GLN A 103 -17.16 5.72 8.84
N PRO A 104 -16.69 6.61 7.95
CA PRO A 104 -15.52 7.42 8.21
C PRO A 104 -15.73 8.17 9.53
N ILE A 105 -14.87 7.89 10.51
CA ILE A 105 -14.81 8.69 11.73
C ILE A 105 -14.21 10.02 11.28
N GLU A 106 -15.04 11.06 11.22
CA GLU A 106 -14.55 12.43 11.11
C GLU A 106 -13.73 12.72 12.37
N GLU A 107 -12.40 12.67 12.24
CA GLU A 107 -11.51 13.19 13.26
C GLU A 107 -11.77 14.69 13.40
N GLU A 108 -12.30 15.08 14.56
CA GLU A 108 -12.44 16.48 14.99
C GLU A 108 -11.04 17.13 15.08
N ALA A 109 -10.61 17.72 13.97
CA ALA A 109 -9.37 18.47 13.89
C ALA A 109 -9.48 19.80 14.64
N SER A 110 -8.85 19.87 15.80
CA SER A 110 -8.56 21.13 16.48
C SER A 110 -7.13 21.62 16.24
N THR A 111 -7.08 22.72 15.48
CA THR A 111 -6.12 23.85 15.52
C THR A 111 -4.74 23.74 14.86
N SER A 112 -4.64 24.23 13.61
CA SER A 112 -3.63 25.21 13.14
C SER A 112 -3.87 25.58 11.65
N ASN A 113 -4.72 26.57 11.39
CA ASN A 113 -5.21 26.86 10.03
C ASN A 113 -4.18 27.53 9.10
N GLU A 114 -3.09 28.07 9.63
CA GLU A 114 -2.04 28.73 8.82
C GLU A 114 -1.03 27.73 8.23
N ASN A 115 -0.69 26.67 8.97
CA ASN A 115 0.22 25.62 8.48
C ASN A 115 -0.44 24.79 7.36
N VAL A 116 -1.70 24.40 7.56
CA VAL A 116 -2.46 23.60 6.59
C VAL A 116 -2.62 24.35 5.25
N THR A 117 -2.89 25.66 5.29
CA THR A 117 -3.02 26.48 4.08
C THR A 117 -1.69 26.63 3.32
N PHE A 118 -0.58 26.78 4.04
CA PHE A 118 0.76 26.85 3.44
C PHE A 118 1.19 25.51 2.83
N HIS A 119 0.93 24.40 3.52
CA HIS A 119 1.20 23.04 3.04
C HIS A 119 0.41 22.73 1.77
N LEU A 120 -0.89 23.05 1.75
CA LEU A 120 -1.78 22.80 0.60
C LEU A 120 -1.37 23.58 -0.65
N LYS A 121 -0.97 24.86 -0.50
CA LYS A 121 -0.51 25.68 -1.62
C LYS A 121 0.78 25.15 -2.24
N ASN A 122 1.73 24.73 -1.40
CA ASN A 122 2.99 24.15 -1.86
C ASN A 122 2.79 22.78 -2.51
N LEU A 123 1.84 21.98 -1.99
CA LEU A 123 1.48 20.68 -2.55
C LEU A 123 0.86 20.82 -3.94
N ASN A 124 -0.11 21.73 -4.10
CA ASN A 124 -0.72 22.04 -5.39
C ASN A 124 0.32 22.51 -6.41
N GLU A 125 1.25 23.36 -5.97
CA GLU A 125 2.34 23.85 -6.82
C GLU A 125 3.30 22.72 -7.23
N GLY A 126 3.66 21.83 -6.31
CA GLY A 126 4.46 20.63 -6.59
C GLY A 126 3.81 19.71 -7.62
N LEU A 127 2.51 19.44 -7.47
CA LEU A 127 1.73 18.62 -8.41
C LEU A 127 1.60 19.29 -9.79
N ARG A 128 1.46 20.61 -9.83
CA ARG A 128 1.47 21.39 -11.08
C ARG A 128 2.80 21.25 -11.81
N MET A 129 3.93 21.43 -11.11
CA MET A 129 5.26 21.27 -11.70
C MET A 129 5.51 19.85 -12.22
N ALA A 130 5.05 18.83 -11.50
CA ALA A 130 5.16 17.43 -11.93
C ALA A 130 4.41 17.16 -13.25
N ASN A 131 3.22 17.74 -13.43
CA ASN A 131 2.47 17.65 -14.68
C ASN A 131 3.15 18.42 -15.81
N GLU A 132 3.64 19.63 -15.56
CA GLU A 132 4.38 20.41 -16.56
C GLU A 132 5.65 19.68 -17.04
N LEU A 133 6.35 19.01 -16.12
CA LEU A 133 7.50 18.18 -16.44
C LEU A 133 7.12 16.99 -17.33
N CYS A 134 6.01 16.31 -17.02
CA CYS A 134 5.50 15.22 -17.85
C CYS A 134 5.15 15.69 -19.26
N ASP A 135 4.43 16.82 -19.38
CA ASP A 135 4.04 17.39 -20.67
C ASP A 135 5.27 17.83 -21.48
N PHE A 136 6.31 18.33 -20.81
CA PHE A 136 7.57 18.65 -21.44
C PHE A 136 8.23 17.42 -22.06
N PHE A 137 8.38 16.32 -21.30
CA PHE A 137 9.01 15.09 -21.80
C PHE A 137 8.18 14.39 -22.88
N ILE A 138 6.84 14.45 -22.82
CA ILE A 138 5.98 13.99 -23.94
C ILE A 138 6.29 14.75 -25.24
N LYS A 139 6.63 16.04 -25.15
CA LYS A 139 6.87 16.88 -26.32
C LYS A 139 8.28 16.74 -26.90
N ILE A 140 9.28 16.53 -26.05
CA ILE A 140 10.70 16.54 -26.47
C ILE A 140 11.28 15.15 -26.72
N ASP A 141 10.71 14.10 -26.14
CA ASP A 141 11.23 12.74 -26.26
C ASP A 141 10.89 12.15 -27.65
N PRO A 142 11.88 11.75 -28.46
CA PRO A 142 11.63 11.07 -29.73
C PRO A 142 10.92 9.72 -29.55
N SER A 143 11.00 9.12 -28.37
CA SER A 143 10.33 7.87 -28.01
C SER A 143 9.06 8.14 -27.21
N MET A 144 7.92 7.87 -27.85
CA MET A 144 6.62 7.91 -27.19
C MET A 144 6.53 6.88 -26.04
N GLU A 145 7.22 5.74 -26.16
CA GLU A 145 7.23 4.70 -25.12
C GLU A 145 7.94 5.18 -23.86
N GLN A 146 9.12 5.79 -24.00
CA GLN A 146 9.91 6.29 -22.86
C GLN A 146 9.21 7.45 -22.15
N SER A 147 8.65 8.40 -22.89
CA SER A 147 7.87 9.50 -22.30
C SER A 147 6.60 9.04 -21.57
N LEU A 148 5.92 7.98 -22.05
CA LEU A 148 4.79 7.39 -21.35
C LEU A 148 5.19 6.64 -20.09
N ILE A 149 6.32 5.91 -20.10
CA ILE A 149 6.90 5.27 -18.91
C ILE A 149 7.25 6.33 -17.87
N PHE A 150 7.94 7.40 -18.27
CA PHE A 150 8.28 8.52 -17.40
C PHE A 150 7.03 9.15 -16.77
N LYS A 151 6.00 9.44 -17.57
CA LYS A 151 4.73 9.98 -17.08
C LYS A 151 4.06 9.06 -16.05
N ARG A 152 4.06 7.74 -16.29
CA ARG A 152 3.51 6.76 -15.36
C ARG A 152 4.28 6.75 -14.03
N GLN A 153 5.61 6.81 -14.08
CA GLN A 153 6.44 6.84 -12.88
C GLN A 153 6.20 8.10 -12.04
N ILE A 154 6.11 9.26 -12.67
CA ILE A 154 5.77 10.52 -11.99
C ILE A 154 4.36 10.44 -11.39
N ALA A 155 3.37 9.94 -12.14
CA ALA A 155 2.01 9.79 -11.64
C ALA A 155 1.97 8.91 -10.37
N ASN A 156 2.69 7.79 -10.38
CA ASN A 156 2.81 6.91 -9.22
C ASN A 156 3.49 7.61 -8.02
N ALA A 157 4.59 8.33 -8.26
CA ALA A 157 5.30 9.06 -7.21
C ALA A 157 4.47 10.21 -6.61
N THR A 158 3.50 10.74 -7.36
CA THR A 158 2.61 11.81 -6.89
C THR A 158 1.26 11.33 -6.34
N ALA A 159 0.98 10.03 -6.37
CA ALA A 159 -0.34 9.48 -6.07
C ALA A 159 -0.78 9.73 -4.61
N GLU A 160 0.15 9.60 -3.66
CA GLU A 160 -0.10 9.80 -2.23
C GLU A 160 -0.49 11.25 -1.92
N TYR A 161 0.25 12.22 -2.48
CA TYR A 161 -0.06 13.65 -2.42
C TYR A 161 -1.40 14.02 -3.06
N GLN A 162 -1.81 13.30 -4.12
CA GLN A 162 -3.12 13.52 -4.74
C GLN A 162 -4.28 12.99 -3.88
N SER A 163 -4.04 11.95 -3.08
CA SER A 163 -5.02 11.43 -2.13
C SER A 163 -5.16 12.36 -0.93
N GLU A 164 -4.03 12.80 -0.33
CA GLU A 164 -4.02 13.80 0.73
C GLU A 164 -4.77 15.08 0.32
N LEU A 165 -4.59 15.53 -0.92
CA LEU A 165 -5.28 16.72 -1.42
C LEU A 165 -6.79 16.51 -1.60
N LYS A 166 -7.23 15.28 -1.92
CA LYS A 166 -8.67 14.96 -2.08
C LYS A 166 -9.39 14.80 -0.76
N GLU A 167 -8.71 14.42 0.31
CA GLU A 167 -9.32 14.30 1.65
C GLU A 167 -9.53 15.67 2.31
N LEU A 168 -8.88 16.72 1.80
CA LEU A 168 -8.99 18.10 2.28
C LEU A 168 -10.16 18.90 1.64
N PHE A 169 -10.89 18.34 0.68
CA PHE A 169 -11.99 19.00 -0.05
C PHE A 169 -13.22 18.09 -0.21
#